data_AF-A0A534NQG6-F1
#
_entry.id   AF-A0A534NQG6-F1
#
_cell.length_a   1.000
_cell.length_b   1.000
_cell.length_c   1.000
_cell.angle_alpha   90.00
_cell.angle_beta   90.00
_cell.angle_gamma   90.00
#
_symmetry.space_group_name_H-M   'P 1'
#
loop_
_entity.id
_entity.type
_entity.pdbx_description
1 polymer ?
#
loop_
_entity_poly.entity_id
_entity_poly.type
_entity_poly.pdbx_seq_one_letter_code
_entity_poly.pdbx_strand_id
1 'polypeptide(L)'
;MARRRADLPRPHRRAAPGDRRLLRRRRAVGGEPEGRAGAARPGHLRAVRVAAERRRRRRRVALRAAAVGTGSDGGTEAQVVSSAAAVEAAEEEVGVKRGTLLPAALLAAAGCHSQKPAAPPPASPPTRTAPAPDPAERARAHLGAARDLRARIAQAEQRLDPDTAAIAGDAQACAAEAHQSWTWLYPEAAGVADPGAKIGREGAEPLYLEAVCTAIWARMQGFTPLIERRGELMAAFGRVAQLAPDLDGAGADRELGALYAALPAYAGGELDEARRHLLAAVERAPKESRNHLVLARTVAVKAQDRALFREHAAIAASSGDPAVAAQAQALLQRERDLFGPAEAAQPIPGGPQK
;
A
#
# COMPACT_ATOMS: atom_id res chain seq x y z
N MET A 1 -63.14 9.15 42.72
CA MET A 1 -63.44 10.42 43.44
C MET A 1 -62.70 10.41 44.76
N ALA A 2 -62.09 11.54 45.18
CA ALA A 2 -61.22 11.69 46.38
C ALA A 2 -59.88 10.88 46.30
N ARG A 3 -58.74 11.26 46.93
CA ARG A 3 -58.32 12.47 47.71
C ARG A 3 -56.77 12.49 47.88
N ARG A 4 -56.21 13.58 48.43
CA ARG A 4 -54.80 13.83 48.91
C ARG A 4 -53.79 14.10 47.77
N ARG A 5 -52.80 15.04 47.81
CA ARG A 5 -51.86 15.60 48.84
C ARG A 5 -50.75 14.62 49.26
N ALA A 6 -49.45 14.98 49.33
CA ALA A 6 -48.72 16.21 48.96
C ALA A 6 -47.19 15.91 48.79
N ASP A 7 -46.32 16.93 49.00
CA ASP A 7 -44.86 16.86 49.32
C ASP A 7 -43.85 16.68 48.15
N LEU A 8 -42.62 17.24 48.12
CA LEU A 8 -41.91 18.31 48.90
C LEU A 8 -40.76 18.96 48.00
N PRO A 9 -39.80 19.83 48.44
CA PRO A 9 -39.26 20.92 47.61
C PRO A 9 -37.73 20.89 47.29
N ARG A 10 -37.23 21.99 46.68
CA ARG A 10 -35.81 22.29 46.36
C ARG A 10 -35.06 23.07 47.46
N PRO A 11 -33.75 22.84 47.67
CA PRO A 11 -32.75 23.84 48.14
C PRO A 11 -32.20 24.68 46.95
N HIS A 12 -31.69 25.92 47.02
CA HIS A 12 -30.80 26.64 47.99
C HIS A 12 -29.31 26.20 47.91
N ARG A 13 -28.28 27.07 47.92
CA ARG A 13 -28.12 28.54 47.70
C ARG A 13 -26.63 28.83 47.36
N ARG A 14 -26.27 30.02 46.85
CA ARG A 14 -24.86 30.39 46.49
C ARG A 14 -23.92 30.60 47.70
N ALA A 15 -22.61 30.44 47.46
CA ALA A 15 -21.50 31.04 48.23
C ALA A 15 -20.53 31.78 47.27
N ALA A 16 -19.55 32.54 47.79
CA ALA A 16 -18.77 33.57 47.08
C ALA A 16 -17.23 33.28 47.03
N PRO A 17 -16.43 34.02 46.22
CA PRO A 17 -15.04 33.64 45.89
C PRO A 17 -13.93 34.45 46.59
N GLY A 18 -12.71 33.87 46.63
CA GLY A 18 -11.44 34.46 47.11
C GLY A 18 -10.65 33.41 47.91
N ASP A 19 -9.37 33.10 47.66
CA ASP A 19 -8.24 34.03 47.59
C ASP A 19 -6.99 33.42 46.89
N ARG A 20 -5.90 34.18 46.72
CA ARG A 20 -4.60 33.73 46.16
C ARG A 20 -3.43 34.09 47.10
N ARG A 21 -2.65 33.12 47.61
CA ARG A 21 -1.27 33.38 48.12
C ARG A 21 -0.33 32.16 48.30
N LEU A 22 0.66 32.08 47.40
CA LEU A 22 2.10 31.86 47.61
C LEU A 22 2.63 31.13 48.88
N LEU A 23 3.07 29.87 48.71
CA LEU A 23 4.24 29.21 49.34
C LEU A 23 4.76 28.14 48.34
N ARG A 24 6.04 27.90 47.99
CA ARG A 24 7.39 28.45 48.31
C ARG A 24 8.19 27.77 49.46
N ARG A 25 9.29 27.07 49.09
CA ARG A 25 10.30 26.31 49.91
C ARG A 25 9.85 24.88 50.31
N ARG A 26 10.72 23.85 50.49
CA ARG A 26 12.21 23.73 50.39
C ARG A 26 12.67 22.28 50.04
N ARG A 27 13.98 22.03 49.90
CA ARG A 27 14.63 20.72 49.57
C ARG A 27 14.94 19.84 50.81
N ALA A 28 14.90 18.51 50.63
CA ALA A 28 15.81 17.47 51.14
C ALA A 28 15.62 16.22 50.23
N VAL A 29 16.58 15.39 49.77
CA VAL A 29 17.90 14.87 50.22
C VAL A 29 17.80 13.55 51.00
N GLY A 30 18.48 12.51 50.48
CA GLY A 30 18.57 11.13 51.02
C GLY A 30 17.57 10.15 50.36
N GLY A 31 17.96 8.93 49.97
CA GLY A 31 19.29 8.32 49.91
C GLY A 31 19.23 6.87 49.38
N GLU A 32 20.31 6.36 48.78
CA GLU A 32 20.41 4.95 48.35
C GLU A 32 20.82 4.02 49.50
N PRO A 33 20.49 2.73 49.43
CA PRO A 33 21.25 1.66 50.06
C PRO A 33 22.08 0.88 49.01
N GLU A 34 23.42 0.91 49.15
CA GLU A 34 24.32 0.08 48.34
C GLU A 34 24.25 -1.41 48.71
N GLY A 35 24.59 -2.29 47.74
CA GLY A 35 24.82 -3.72 47.96
C GLY A 35 24.08 -4.60 46.94
N ARG A 36 24.72 -5.54 46.24
CA ARG A 36 26.03 -6.16 46.48
C ARG A 36 26.65 -6.63 45.15
N ALA A 37 27.95 -6.41 44.95
CA ALA A 37 28.64 -6.88 43.75
C ALA A 37 28.76 -8.42 43.71
N GLY A 38 28.64 -9.00 42.52
CA GLY A 38 28.89 -10.41 42.21
C GLY A 38 29.76 -10.55 40.96
N ALA A 39 30.71 -11.48 40.96
CA ALA A 39 31.79 -11.51 39.97
C ALA A 39 31.33 -11.94 38.57
N ALA A 40 31.83 -11.25 37.54
CA ALA A 40 31.69 -11.65 36.15
C ALA A 40 32.52 -12.92 35.84
N ARG A 41 32.00 -13.78 34.95
CA ARG A 41 32.77 -14.86 34.29
C ARG A 41 32.60 -14.76 32.77
N PRO A 42 33.67 -14.97 31.98
CA PRO A 42 33.62 -14.79 30.53
C PRO A 42 33.08 -16.03 29.80
N GLY A 43 32.35 -15.82 28.69
CA GLY A 43 31.92 -16.90 27.80
C GLY A 43 31.15 -16.43 26.56
N HIS A 44 31.64 -16.80 25.38
CA HIS A 44 30.91 -16.87 24.11
C HIS A 44 30.18 -15.61 23.56
N LEU A 45 30.95 -14.55 23.27
CA LEU A 45 30.59 -13.66 22.14
C LEU A 45 31.14 -14.24 20.82
N ARG A 46 30.26 -14.76 19.94
CA ARG A 46 30.64 -15.14 18.56
C ARG A 46 30.63 -13.89 17.66
N ALA A 47 31.78 -13.23 17.56
CA ALA A 47 31.98 -12.18 16.56
C ALA A 47 32.17 -12.80 15.16
N VAL A 48 31.21 -12.57 14.24
CA VAL A 48 31.36 -12.92 12.83
C VAL A 48 32.09 -11.79 12.10
N ARG A 49 33.36 -12.00 11.76
CA ARG A 49 34.10 -11.08 10.87
C ARG A 49 33.60 -11.25 9.44
N VAL A 50 33.03 -10.20 8.87
CA VAL A 50 32.86 -10.10 7.41
C VAL A 50 34.22 -9.75 6.81
N ALA A 51 34.84 -10.71 6.12
CA ALA A 51 36.07 -10.49 5.38
C ALA A 51 35.74 -9.95 3.97
N ALA A 52 36.12 -8.71 3.69
CA ALA A 52 36.03 -8.14 2.36
C ALA A 52 37.35 -8.35 1.61
N GLU A 53 37.35 -9.12 0.51
CA GLU A 53 38.49 -9.14 -0.41
C GLU A 53 38.07 -9.01 -1.88
N ARG A 54 38.66 -8.02 -2.57
CA ARG A 54 38.55 -7.83 -4.01
C ARG A 54 39.74 -8.49 -4.71
N ARG A 55 39.54 -9.24 -5.79
CA ARG A 55 40.57 -9.43 -6.83
C ARG A 55 39.97 -9.57 -8.23
N ARG A 56 40.65 -8.99 -9.23
CA ARG A 56 40.27 -8.99 -10.66
C ARG A 56 41.26 -9.84 -11.47
N ARG A 57 40.76 -10.59 -12.47
CA ARG A 57 41.34 -10.84 -13.81
C ARG A 57 40.45 -11.84 -14.56
N ARG A 58 40.35 -11.95 -15.90
CA ARG A 58 40.52 -11.12 -17.12
C ARG A 58 40.95 -12.09 -18.26
N ARG A 59 40.39 -11.93 -19.47
CA ARG A 59 40.71 -12.63 -20.75
C ARG A 59 40.13 -14.06 -20.87
N ARG A 60 39.76 -14.59 -22.06
CA ARG A 60 39.53 -14.04 -23.44
C ARG A 60 38.62 -15.07 -24.20
N VAL A 61 37.74 -14.69 -25.14
CA VAL A 61 37.93 -14.70 -26.63
C VAL A 61 38.64 -15.99 -27.10
N ALA A 62 38.12 -16.88 -27.97
CA ALA A 62 37.38 -16.78 -29.26
C ALA A 62 36.69 -18.14 -29.61
N LEU A 63 35.88 -18.40 -30.66
CA LEU A 63 35.09 -17.66 -31.69
C LEU A 63 34.21 -18.67 -32.48
N ARG A 64 33.03 -18.25 -33.01
CA ARG A 64 32.25 -18.86 -34.14
C ARG A 64 31.67 -20.29 -33.93
N ALA A 65 30.63 -20.76 -34.64
CA ALA A 65 29.56 -20.10 -35.44
C ALA A 65 28.38 -21.08 -35.69
N ALA A 66 27.24 -20.53 -36.17
CA ALA A 66 26.29 -21.03 -37.19
C ALA A 66 26.08 -22.56 -37.46
N ALA A 67 24.88 -23.04 -37.80
CA ALA A 67 23.51 -22.48 -37.82
C ALA A 67 22.48 -23.56 -38.23
N VAL A 68 21.18 -23.26 -38.13
CA VAL A 68 20.02 -23.91 -38.81
C VAL A 68 19.73 -25.39 -38.47
N GLY A 69 18.45 -25.72 -38.28
CA GLY A 69 17.97 -27.11 -38.21
C GLY A 69 16.60 -27.26 -37.55
N THR A 70 15.53 -27.25 -38.36
CA THR A 70 14.14 -27.53 -37.91
C THR A 70 13.74 -28.99 -38.21
N GLY A 71 13.01 -29.66 -37.31
CA GLY A 71 12.12 -30.76 -37.71
C GLY A 71 11.95 -31.94 -36.73
N SER A 72 10.74 -32.07 -36.20
CA SER A 72 9.99 -33.29 -35.87
C SER A 72 10.50 -34.37 -34.88
N ASP A 73 9.61 -34.65 -33.92
CA ASP A 73 9.14 -35.98 -33.44
C ASP A 73 10.07 -36.95 -32.70
N GLY A 74 9.52 -37.58 -31.63
CA GLY A 74 9.97 -38.92 -31.20
C GLY A 74 10.19 -39.18 -29.69
N GLY A 75 9.11 -39.19 -28.89
CA GLY A 75 8.85 -40.17 -27.82
C GLY A 75 9.88 -40.55 -26.71
N THR A 76 9.34 -40.59 -25.48
CA THR A 76 9.64 -41.54 -24.37
C THR A 76 10.87 -41.41 -23.46
N GLU A 77 10.60 -41.73 -22.17
CA GLU A 77 11.48 -42.17 -21.07
C GLU A 77 12.56 -41.24 -20.44
N ALA A 78 12.13 -40.57 -19.36
CA ALA A 78 12.71 -40.60 -18.01
C ALA A 78 14.24 -40.67 -17.79
N GLN A 79 14.82 -39.58 -17.25
CA GLN A 79 15.72 -39.67 -16.10
C GLN A 79 15.75 -38.40 -15.23
N VAL A 80 16.16 -38.55 -13.97
CA VAL A 80 16.22 -37.48 -12.96
C VAL A 80 17.64 -36.93 -12.86
N VAL A 81 17.87 -35.67 -13.25
CA VAL A 81 19.08 -34.91 -12.89
C VAL A 81 18.74 -33.45 -12.57
N SER A 82 19.38 -32.91 -11.54
CA SER A 82 19.31 -31.52 -11.10
C SER A 82 19.85 -30.52 -12.16
N SER A 83 19.20 -29.36 -12.28
CA SER A 83 19.90 -28.07 -12.36
C SER A 83 18.95 -26.90 -12.04
N ALA A 84 19.50 -25.73 -11.72
CA ALA A 84 18.75 -24.52 -11.42
C ALA A 84 19.19 -23.35 -12.32
N ALA A 85 18.22 -22.72 -12.98
CA ALA A 85 18.26 -21.36 -13.51
C ALA A 85 16.79 -20.88 -13.54
N ALA A 86 16.36 -19.78 -12.91
CA ALA A 86 16.95 -18.44 -12.83
C ALA A 86 17.04 -17.79 -14.22
N VAL A 87 15.93 -17.15 -14.62
CA VAL A 87 15.81 -16.35 -15.84
C VAL A 87 15.62 -14.89 -15.44
N GLU A 88 16.67 -14.10 -15.63
CA GLU A 88 16.59 -12.65 -15.82
C GLU A 88 17.36 -12.38 -17.14
N ALA A 89 16.76 -11.72 -18.13
CA ALA A 89 16.33 -10.31 -18.12
C ALA A 89 17.55 -9.37 -18.03
N ALA A 90 17.76 -8.60 -19.10
CA ALA A 90 18.78 -7.57 -19.19
C ALA A 90 18.22 -6.44 -20.06
N GLU A 91 17.91 -5.31 -19.42
CA GLU A 91 17.49 -4.09 -20.10
C GLU A 91 18.69 -3.39 -20.75
N GLU A 92 18.45 -2.61 -21.80
CA GLU A 92 19.49 -1.90 -22.55
C GLU A 92 19.49 -0.41 -22.19
N GLU A 93 20.55 0.09 -21.55
CA GLU A 93 20.71 1.52 -21.25
C GLU A 93 21.75 2.22 -22.16
N VAL A 94 21.44 3.45 -22.58
CA VAL A 94 22.07 4.11 -23.74
C VAL A 94 23.27 4.99 -23.35
N GLY A 95 24.47 4.55 -23.71
CA GLY A 95 25.73 5.28 -23.46
C GLY A 95 26.10 6.34 -24.51
N VAL A 96 25.60 7.57 -24.36
CA VAL A 96 25.92 8.72 -25.23
C VAL A 96 27.44 8.99 -25.33
N LYS A 97 27.98 9.14 -26.56
CA LYS A 97 29.29 9.79 -26.79
C LYS A 97 29.30 10.76 -27.97
N ARG A 98 30.07 11.83 -27.77
CA ARG A 98 30.23 13.01 -28.63
C ARG A 98 30.95 12.66 -29.94
N GLY A 99 30.58 13.34 -31.03
CA GLY A 99 31.18 13.16 -32.35
C GLY A 99 32.48 13.96 -32.58
N THR A 100 33.06 13.75 -33.75
CA THR A 100 34.26 14.44 -34.27
C THR A 100 34.00 14.94 -35.69
N LEU A 101 34.43 16.16 -36.01
CA LEU A 101 34.30 16.75 -37.34
C LEU A 101 35.47 16.38 -38.24
N LEU A 102 35.17 16.11 -39.52
CA LEU A 102 36.12 16.12 -40.63
C LEU A 102 35.40 16.69 -41.87
N PRO A 103 35.99 17.66 -42.59
CA PRO A 103 35.37 18.24 -43.78
C PRO A 103 35.73 17.47 -45.05
N ALA A 104 34.79 17.36 -45.98
CA ALA A 104 35.04 16.97 -47.35
C ALA A 104 34.49 18.05 -48.29
N ALA A 105 35.37 18.75 -48.99
CA ALA A 105 34.99 19.72 -50.02
C ALA A 105 34.88 19.03 -51.37
N LEU A 106 33.87 19.38 -52.16
CA LEU A 106 33.75 18.93 -53.55
C LEU A 106 33.12 20.04 -54.39
N LEU A 107 33.87 20.52 -55.38
CA LEU A 107 33.44 21.51 -56.36
C LEU A 107 32.74 20.84 -57.53
N ALA A 108 31.61 21.38 -57.99
CA ALA A 108 31.14 21.18 -59.36
C ALA A 108 30.20 22.31 -59.83
N ALA A 109 30.48 22.80 -61.04
CA ALA A 109 29.59 23.43 -62.03
C ALA A 109 28.45 24.38 -61.56
N ALA A 110 28.56 25.65 -61.97
CA ALA A 110 27.40 26.54 -62.06
C ALA A 110 26.53 26.20 -63.29
N GLY A 111 25.21 26.15 -63.11
CA GLY A 111 24.22 26.01 -64.18
C GLY A 111 23.17 27.11 -64.10
N CYS A 112 23.40 28.24 -64.75
CA CYS A 112 22.47 29.37 -64.73
C CYS A 112 21.23 29.04 -65.58
N HIS A 113 20.08 28.79 -64.95
CA HIS A 113 18.77 28.71 -65.61
C HIS A 113 17.78 29.61 -64.88
N SER A 114 17.42 30.72 -65.52
CA SER A 114 16.52 31.73 -64.96
C SER A 114 15.05 31.28 -64.96
N GLN A 115 14.68 30.39 -64.03
CA GLN A 115 13.26 30.11 -63.79
C GLN A 115 12.61 31.27 -63.03
N LYS A 116 11.55 31.82 -63.61
CA LYS A 116 10.71 32.86 -63.00
C LYS A 116 10.03 32.28 -61.75
N PRO A 117 10.08 32.94 -60.58
CA PRO A 117 9.42 32.44 -59.37
C PRO A 117 7.93 32.22 -59.61
N ALA A 118 7.46 30.98 -59.38
CA ALA A 118 6.04 30.72 -59.25
C ALA A 118 5.51 31.40 -57.98
N ALA A 119 4.26 31.88 -58.01
CA ALA A 119 3.64 32.43 -56.82
C ALA A 119 3.54 31.35 -55.72
N PRO A 120 3.72 31.69 -54.43
CA PRO A 120 3.52 30.73 -53.35
C PRO A 120 2.07 30.22 -53.39
N PRO A 121 1.83 28.93 -53.08
CA PRO A 121 0.47 28.41 -52.98
C PRO A 121 -0.31 29.19 -51.90
N PRO A 122 -1.63 29.38 -52.06
CA PRO A 122 -2.43 30.03 -51.04
C PRO A 122 -2.29 29.27 -49.71
N ALA A 123 -2.04 30.01 -48.63
CA ALA A 123 -1.86 29.41 -47.31
C ALA A 123 -3.10 28.60 -46.94
N SER A 124 -2.92 27.31 -46.65
CA SER A 124 -3.98 26.46 -46.11
C SER A 124 -4.63 27.16 -44.92
N PRO A 125 -5.98 27.18 -44.82
CA PRO A 125 -6.64 27.76 -43.66
C PRO A 125 -6.11 27.05 -42.40
N PRO A 126 -5.83 27.80 -41.30
CA PRO A 126 -5.26 27.20 -40.10
C PRO A 126 -6.19 26.09 -39.61
N THR A 127 -5.69 24.85 -39.65
CA THR A 127 -6.44 23.67 -39.19
C THR A 127 -6.93 23.98 -37.79
N ARG A 128 -8.26 24.01 -37.60
CA ARG A 128 -8.86 24.40 -36.32
C ARG A 128 -8.61 23.28 -35.32
N THR A 129 -7.45 23.32 -34.66
CA THR A 129 -7.08 22.39 -33.61
C THR A 129 -8.21 22.38 -32.59
N ALA A 130 -8.74 21.19 -32.28
CA ALA A 130 -9.71 21.08 -31.20
C ALA A 130 -9.06 21.66 -29.92
N PRO A 131 -9.80 22.43 -29.09
CA PRO A 131 -9.25 22.90 -27.82
C PRO A 131 -8.76 21.69 -27.02
N ALA A 132 -7.59 21.81 -26.40
CA ALA A 132 -7.06 20.72 -25.59
C ALA A 132 -8.09 20.41 -24.47
N PRO A 133 -8.43 19.12 -24.24
CA PRO A 133 -9.47 18.76 -23.28
C PRO A 133 -9.16 19.27 -21.89
N ASP A 134 -10.22 19.69 -21.19
CA ASP A 134 -10.23 20.33 -19.88
C ASP A 134 -9.39 19.52 -18.86
N PRO A 135 -8.54 20.15 -18.03
CA PRO A 135 -7.85 19.46 -16.94
C PRO A 135 -8.77 18.57 -16.10
N ALA A 136 -9.99 19.02 -15.78
CA ALA A 136 -10.94 18.21 -15.03
C ALA A 136 -11.56 17.08 -15.90
N GLU A 137 -11.64 17.22 -17.22
CA GLU A 137 -12.03 16.16 -18.16
C GLU A 137 -10.96 15.07 -18.23
N ARG A 138 -9.69 15.46 -18.31
CA ARG A 138 -8.54 14.55 -18.23
C ARG A 138 -8.51 13.82 -16.89
N ALA A 139 -8.70 14.54 -15.78
CA ALA A 139 -8.80 13.94 -14.45
C ALA A 139 -9.91 12.89 -14.34
N ARG A 140 -11.09 13.17 -14.92
CA ARG A 140 -12.22 12.23 -14.99
C ARG A 140 -11.91 11.00 -15.85
N ALA A 141 -11.22 11.17 -16.98
CA ALA A 141 -10.83 10.06 -17.86
C ALA A 141 -9.83 9.11 -17.17
N HIS A 142 -8.78 9.67 -16.56
CA HIS A 142 -7.80 8.92 -15.77
C HIS A 142 -8.44 8.21 -14.55
N LEU A 143 -9.40 8.86 -13.87
CA LEU A 143 -10.16 8.22 -12.78
C LEU A 143 -11.01 7.04 -13.28
N GLY A 144 -11.61 7.15 -14.48
CA GLY A 144 -12.32 6.05 -15.13
C GLY A 144 -11.41 4.85 -15.37
N ALA A 145 -10.26 5.09 -16.02
CA ALA A 145 -9.27 4.04 -16.27
C ALA A 145 -8.79 3.36 -14.97
N ALA A 146 -8.48 4.13 -13.92
CA ALA A 146 -8.07 3.61 -12.62
C ALA A 146 -9.15 2.73 -11.96
N ARG A 147 -10.44 3.09 -12.07
CA ARG A 147 -11.56 2.28 -11.58
C ARG A 147 -11.70 0.97 -12.35
N ASP A 148 -11.63 1.02 -13.68
CA ASP A 148 -11.72 -0.17 -14.54
C ASP A 148 -10.57 -1.13 -14.26
N LEU A 149 -9.35 -0.60 -14.09
CA LEU A 149 -8.17 -1.35 -13.64
C LEU A 149 -8.41 -1.98 -12.26
N ARG A 150 -8.89 -1.23 -11.25
CA ARG A 150 -9.18 -1.78 -9.91
C ARG A 150 -10.23 -2.89 -9.95
N ALA A 151 -11.24 -2.77 -10.82
CA ALA A 151 -12.26 -3.78 -11.02
C ALA A 151 -11.69 -5.07 -11.66
N ARG A 152 -10.80 -4.97 -12.65
CA ARG A 152 -10.08 -6.14 -13.20
C ARG A 152 -9.23 -6.83 -12.14
N ILE A 153 -8.50 -6.08 -11.33
CA ILE A 153 -7.73 -6.62 -10.20
C ILE A 153 -8.66 -7.39 -9.26
N ALA A 154 -9.80 -6.80 -8.87
CA ALA A 154 -10.76 -7.46 -7.97
C ALA A 154 -11.32 -8.78 -8.53
N GLN A 155 -11.54 -8.86 -9.86
CA GLN A 155 -11.96 -10.09 -10.53
C GLN A 155 -10.83 -11.11 -10.68
N ALA A 156 -9.57 -10.67 -10.77
CA ALA A 156 -8.41 -11.54 -10.82
C ALA A 156 -8.06 -12.12 -9.42
N GLU A 157 -8.17 -11.30 -8.37
CA GLU A 157 -8.02 -11.68 -6.94
C GLU A 157 -9.01 -12.78 -6.50
N GLN A 158 -10.10 -13.01 -7.25
CA GLN A 158 -11.14 -14.01 -6.97
C GLN A 158 -10.91 -15.36 -7.68
N ARG A 159 -9.88 -15.50 -8.52
CA ARG A 159 -9.59 -16.74 -9.24
C ARG A 159 -8.92 -17.76 -8.33
N LEU A 160 -9.17 -19.05 -8.58
CA LEU A 160 -8.56 -20.16 -7.81
C LEU A 160 -7.02 -20.16 -7.94
N ASP A 161 -6.53 -19.83 -9.13
CA ASP A 161 -5.12 -19.60 -9.43
C ASP A 161 -5.00 -18.17 -10.02
N PRO A 162 -4.70 -17.16 -9.19
CA PRO A 162 -4.63 -15.77 -9.63
C PRO A 162 -3.25 -15.45 -10.25
N ASP A 163 -3.24 -15.00 -11.50
CA ASP A 163 -2.04 -14.51 -12.17
C ASP A 163 -1.50 -13.26 -11.46
N THR A 164 -0.52 -13.45 -10.57
CA THR A 164 0.09 -12.40 -9.76
C THR A 164 0.91 -11.41 -10.59
N ALA A 165 1.41 -11.80 -11.77
CA ALA A 165 2.15 -10.92 -12.66
C ALA A 165 1.18 -9.99 -13.42
N ALA A 166 0.06 -10.52 -13.92
CA ALA A 166 -1.01 -9.70 -14.49
C ALA A 166 -1.63 -8.76 -13.44
N ILE A 167 -1.87 -9.25 -12.21
CA ILE A 167 -2.33 -8.41 -11.09
C ILE A 167 -1.31 -7.31 -10.76
N ALA A 168 0.00 -7.61 -10.75
CA ALA A 168 1.04 -6.60 -10.53
C ALA A 168 1.02 -5.52 -11.63
N GLY A 169 0.88 -5.91 -12.89
CA GLY A 169 0.80 -4.98 -14.03
C GLY A 169 -0.44 -4.09 -13.98
N ASP A 170 -1.63 -4.67 -13.80
CA ASP A 170 -2.87 -3.89 -13.64
C ASP A 170 -2.82 -3.00 -12.37
N ALA A 171 -2.18 -3.43 -11.29
CA ALA A 171 -2.00 -2.62 -10.09
C ALA A 171 -1.03 -1.44 -10.29
N GLN A 172 0.08 -1.65 -11.01
CA GLN A 172 1.00 -0.57 -11.37
C GLN A 172 0.32 0.45 -12.29
N ALA A 173 -0.42 -0.01 -13.30
CA ALA A 173 -1.18 0.85 -14.20
C ALA A 173 -2.32 1.59 -13.46
N CYS A 174 -3.05 0.91 -12.57
CA CYS A 174 -4.07 1.53 -11.73
C CYS A 174 -3.50 2.69 -10.90
N ALA A 175 -2.34 2.48 -10.27
CA ALA A 175 -1.68 3.52 -9.49
C ALA A 175 -1.23 4.71 -10.36
N ALA A 176 -0.71 4.44 -11.57
CA ALA A 176 -0.31 5.49 -12.51
C ALA A 176 -1.49 6.32 -13.03
N GLU A 177 -2.61 5.68 -13.42
CA GLU A 177 -3.82 6.38 -13.84
C GLU A 177 -4.44 7.19 -12.69
N ALA A 178 -4.49 6.61 -11.49
CA ALA A 178 -4.98 7.30 -10.30
C ALA A 178 -4.10 8.52 -9.92
N HIS A 179 -2.78 8.41 -10.07
CA HIS A 179 -1.84 9.52 -9.89
C HIS A 179 -2.09 10.65 -10.90
N GLN A 180 -2.17 10.32 -12.20
CA GLN A 180 -2.49 11.32 -13.23
C GLN A 180 -3.84 12.00 -12.96
N SER A 181 -4.84 11.27 -12.47
CA SER A 181 -6.15 11.83 -12.15
C SER A 181 -6.06 12.98 -11.13
N TRP A 182 -5.32 12.82 -10.02
CA TRP A 182 -5.21 13.90 -9.03
C TRP A 182 -4.19 14.98 -9.41
N THR A 183 -3.13 14.69 -10.18
CA THR A 183 -2.20 15.74 -10.63
C THR A 183 -2.83 16.70 -11.63
N TRP A 184 -3.82 16.28 -12.42
CA TRP A 184 -4.63 17.18 -13.26
C TRP A 184 -5.56 18.11 -12.45
N LEU A 185 -5.95 17.72 -11.22
CA LEU A 185 -6.78 18.52 -10.32
C LEU A 185 -5.96 19.41 -9.38
N TYR A 186 -4.81 18.92 -8.92
CA TYR A 186 -3.93 19.54 -7.93
C TYR A 186 -2.46 19.53 -8.43
N PRO A 187 -2.12 20.27 -9.50
CA PRO A 187 -0.77 20.28 -10.05
C PRO A 187 0.28 20.80 -9.06
N GLU A 188 -0.11 21.61 -8.07
CA GLU A 188 0.74 22.08 -6.97
C GLU A 188 0.97 21.02 -5.86
N ALA A 189 0.28 19.88 -5.93
CA ALA A 189 0.56 18.70 -5.12
C ALA A 189 1.65 17.80 -5.76
N ALA A 190 1.94 17.97 -7.06
CA ALA A 190 2.99 17.21 -7.72
C ALA A 190 4.38 17.67 -7.25
N GLY A 191 5.20 16.74 -6.76
CA GLY A 191 6.59 17.01 -6.36
C GLY A 191 6.81 17.62 -4.97
N VAL A 192 5.76 17.81 -4.16
CA VAL A 192 5.93 18.07 -2.71
C VAL A 192 6.05 16.76 -1.93
N ALA A 193 6.71 16.80 -0.76
CA ALA A 193 6.96 15.62 0.07
C ALA A 193 5.69 15.01 0.71
N ASP A 194 4.61 15.77 0.80
CA ASP A 194 3.27 15.31 1.17
C ASP A 194 2.25 15.92 0.19
N PRO A 195 1.91 15.22 -0.91
CA PRO A 195 0.86 15.62 -1.84
C PRO A 195 -0.53 15.63 -1.18
N GLY A 196 -0.75 14.73 -0.21
CA GLY A 196 -2.01 14.59 0.51
C GLY A 196 -2.43 15.90 1.21
N ALA A 197 -1.49 16.60 1.83
CA ALA A 197 -1.72 17.92 2.44
C ALA A 197 -2.23 19.00 1.47
N LYS A 198 -2.04 18.83 0.16
CA LYS A 198 -2.53 19.74 -0.89
C LYS A 198 -3.86 19.26 -1.50
N ILE A 199 -4.01 17.95 -1.67
CA ILE A 199 -5.20 17.34 -2.28
C ILE A 199 -6.46 17.67 -1.46
N GLY A 200 -7.47 18.19 -2.15
CA GLY A 200 -8.82 18.45 -1.64
C GLY A 200 -9.78 17.25 -1.82
N ARG A 201 -11.05 17.42 -1.41
CA ARG A 201 -12.04 16.33 -1.38
C ARG A 201 -12.25 15.65 -2.75
N GLU A 202 -12.18 16.40 -3.84
CA GLU A 202 -12.38 15.86 -5.20
C GLU A 202 -11.28 14.88 -5.60
N GLY A 203 -10.06 15.06 -5.06
CA GLY A 203 -8.94 14.13 -5.26
C GLY A 203 -8.89 12.97 -4.25
N ALA A 204 -9.85 12.85 -3.34
CA ALA A 204 -9.82 11.80 -2.32
C ALA A 204 -9.96 10.39 -2.91
N GLU A 205 -10.75 10.22 -3.98
CA GLU A 205 -10.89 8.93 -4.66
C GLU A 205 -9.67 8.53 -5.50
N PRO A 206 -9.09 9.39 -6.38
CA PRO A 206 -7.85 9.04 -7.04
C PRO A 206 -6.68 8.83 -6.06
N LEU A 207 -6.58 9.61 -4.96
CA LEU A 207 -5.57 9.35 -3.92
C LEU A 207 -5.79 7.98 -3.22
N TYR A 208 -7.05 7.57 -3.01
CA TYR A 208 -7.38 6.24 -2.50
C TYR A 208 -6.98 5.13 -3.49
N LEU A 209 -7.33 5.27 -4.77
CA LEU A 209 -7.00 4.27 -5.78
C LEU A 209 -5.49 4.14 -6.00
N GLU A 210 -4.75 5.25 -6.00
CA GLU A 210 -3.28 5.23 -6.05
C GLU A 210 -2.70 4.44 -4.87
N ALA A 211 -3.18 4.69 -3.65
CA ALA A 211 -2.71 4.02 -2.45
C ALA A 211 -3.09 2.53 -2.41
N VAL A 212 -4.34 2.17 -2.74
CA VAL A 212 -4.80 0.77 -2.83
C VAL A 212 -3.96 0.01 -3.87
N CYS A 213 -3.86 0.53 -5.07
CA CYS A 213 -3.17 -0.15 -6.16
C CYS A 213 -1.65 -0.16 -5.97
N THR A 214 -1.05 0.89 -5.37
CA THR A 214 0.33 0.84 -4.85
C THR A 214 0.51 -0.29 -3.84
N ALA A 215 -0.38 -0.42 -2.86
CA ALA A 215 -0.26 -1.45 -1.83
C ALA A 215 -0.40 -2.86 -2.42
N ILE A 216 -1.26 -3.07 -3.43
CA ILE A 216 -1.39 -4.34 -4.16
C ILE A 216 -0.10 -4.62 -4.96
N TRP A 217 0.36 -3.67 -5.78
CA TRP A 217 1.58 -3.80 -6.59
C TRP A 217 2.82 -4.07 -5.73
N ALA A 218 2.95 -3.39 -4.58
CA ALA A 218 4.02 -3.63 -3.61
C ALA A 218 3.94 -5.04 -3.03
N ARG A 219 2.74 -5.51 -2.62
CA ARG A 219 2.53 -6.87 -2.09
C ARG A 219 2.85 -7.97 -3.12
N MET A 220 2.59 -7.75 -4.42
CA MET A 220 2.96 -8.71 -5.48
C MET A 220 4.47 -8.82 -5.68
N GLN A 221 5.23 -7.76 -5.41
CA GLN A 221 6.70 -7.75 -5.39
C GLN A 221 7.28 -8.28 -4.06
N GLY A 222 6.44 -8.85 -3.19
CA GLY A 222 6.83 -9.35 -1.87
C GLY A 222 6.68 -8.31 -0.76
N PHE A 223 7.44 -8.48 0.32
CA PHE A 223 7.18 -7.76 1.58
C PHE A 223 8.03 -6.51 1.79
N THR A 224 9.26 -6.48 1.24
CA THR A 224 10.17 -5.34 1.37
C THR A 224 9.61 -4.06 0.75
N PRO A 225 9.05 -4.07 -0.49
CA PRO A 225 8.50 -2.84 -1.10
C PRO A 225 7.31 -2.27 -0.31
N LEU A 226 6.52 -3.13 0.35
CA LEU A 226 5.44 -2.69 1.23
C LEU A 226 5.97 -2.00 2.50
N ILE A 227 7.08 -2.49 3.07
CA ILE A 227 7.77 -1.83 4.19
C ILE A 227 8.34 -0.48 3.73
N GLU A 228 8.97 -0.42 2.56
CA GLU A 228 9.60 0.80 2.04
C GLU A 228 8.56 1.91 1.82
N ARG A 229 7.44 1.60 1.14
CA ARG A 229 6.36 2.56 0.83
C ARG A 229 5.34 2.78 1.96
N ARG A 230 5.52 2.16 3.13
CA ARG A 230 4.53 2.21 4.23
C ARG A 230 4.16 3.62 4.70
N GLY A 231 5.11 4.55 4.71
CA GLY A 231 4.90 5.93 5.16
C GLY A 231 4.00 6.71 4.20
N GLU A 232 4.26 6.57 2.90
CA GLU A 232 3.44 7.13 1.82
C GLU A 232 2.00 6.59 1.91
N LEU A 233 1.85 5.28 2.08
CA LEU A 233 0.55 4.61 2.20
C LEU A 233 -0.23 5.06 3.44
N MET A 234 0.40 5.10 4.60
CA MET A 234 -0.24 5.57 5.84
C MET A 234 -0.68 7.04 5.74
N ALA A 235 0.15 7.90 5.14
CA ALA A 235 -0.20 9.30 4.90
C ALA A 235 -1.37 9.44 3.91
N ALA A 236 -1.33 8.73 2.77
CA ALA A 236 -2.37 8.75 1.75
C ALA A 236 -3.72 8.26 2.30
N PHE A 237 -3.78 7.07 2.90
CA PHE A 237 -5.04 6.57 3.48
C PHE A 237 -5.52 7.43 4.66
N GLY A 238 -4.61 7.89 5.52
CA GLY A 238 -4.94 8.82 6.61
C GLY A 238 -5.53 10.14 6.11
N ARG A 239 -5.09 10.62 4.94
CA ARG A 239 -5.67 11.79 4.27
C ARG A 239 -7.04 11.49 3.65
N VAL A 240 -7.20 10.35 2.98
CA VAL A 240 -8.50 9.93 2.42
C VAL A 240 -9.55 9.83 3.52
N ALA A 241 -9.21 9.24 4.67
CA ALA A 241 -10.10 9.14 5.83
C ALA A 241 -10.57 10.52 6.38
N GLN A 242 -9.76 11.57 6.24
CA GLN A 242 -10.16 12.95 6.58
C GLN A 242 -11.06 13.58 5.52
N LEU A 243 -10.77 13.35 4.24
CA LEU A 243 -11.46 14.01 3.12
C LEU A 243 -12.83 13.39 2.80
N ALA A 244 -12.88 12.06 2.79
CA ALA A 244 -14.02 11.24 2.38
C ALA A 244 -14.09 9.96 3.23
N PRO A 245 -14.43 10.06 4.53
CA PRO A 245 -14.39 8.93 5.47
C PRO A 245 -15.26 7.73 5.07
N ASP A 246 -16.33 7.94 4.29
CA ASP A 246 -17.26 6.89 3.88
C ASP A 246 -16.86 6.19 2.57
N LEU A 247 -15.83 6.67 1.87
CA LEU A 247 -15.39 6.18 0.56
C LEU A 247 -15.12 4.67 0.59
N ASP A 248 -15.64 3.94 -0.42
CA ASP A 248 -15.49 2.49 -0.57
C ASP A 248 -15.84 1.69 0.72
N GLY A 249 -16.90 2.14 1.40
CA GLY A 249 -17.38 1.54 2.64
C GLY A 249 -16.40 1.73 3.79
N ALA A 250 -15.94 2.96 4.02
CA ALA A 250 -14.82 3.28 4.93
C ALA A 250 -13.50 2.56 4.59
N GLY A 251 -13.22 2.41 3.29
CA GLY A 251 -12.09 1.66 2.76
C GLY A 251 -10.71 2.17 3.19
N ALA A 252 -10.57 3.47 3.46
CA ALA A 252 -9.32 4.04 3.99
C ALA A 252 -8.96 3.50 5.38
N ASP A 253 -9.94 3.35 6.28
CA ASP A 253 -9.72 2.72 7.59
C ASP A 253 -9.52 1.20 7.46
N ARG A 254 -10.21 0.55 6.52
CA ARG A 254 -9.99 -0.87 6.20
C ARG A 254 -8.55 -1.14 5.74
N GLU A 255 -7.99 -0.34 4.85
CA GLU A 255 -6.61 -0.50 4.37
C GLU A 255 -5.56 -0.06 5.39
N LEU A 256 -5.79 1.01 6.17
CA LEU A 256 -4.91 1.37 7.29
C LEU A 256 -4.82 0.22 8.29
N GLY A 257 -5.97 -0.33 8.69
CA GLY A 257 -6.03 -1.45 9.62
C GLY A 257 -5.36 -2.72 9.08
N ALA A 258 -5.55 -3.02 7.79
CA ALA A 258 -4.86 -4.11 7.12
C ALA A 258 -3.34 -3.89 7.02
N LEU A 259 -2.88 -2.65 6.81
CA LEU A 259 -1.46 -2.29 6.72
C LEU A 259 -0.76 -2.38 8.09
N TYR A 260 -1.34 -1.80 9.14
CA TYR A 260 -0.85 -1.95 10.52
C TYR A 260 -0.80 -3.43 10.95
N ALA A 261 -1.81 -4.22 10.58
CA ALA A 261 -1.80 -5.65 10.88
C ALA A 261 -0.78 -6.44 10.04
N ALA A 262 -0.46 -6.01 8.82
CA ALA A 262 0.46 -6.71 7.93
C ALA A 262 1.93 -6.51 8.32
N LEU A 263 2.32 -5.29 8.69
CA LEU A 263 3.71 -4.92 8.99
C LEU A 263 4.25 -5.62 10.27
N PRO A 264 5.58 -5.77 10.41
CA PRO A 264 6.20 -6.14 11.69
C PRO A 264 6.36 -4.91 12.60
N ALA A 265 6.44 -5.12 13.92
CA ALA A 265 6.61 -4.05 14.90
C ALA A 265 7.82 -3.13 14.60
N TYR A 266 8.97 -3.68 14.15
CA TYR A 266 10.15 -2.88 13.80
C TYR A 266 9.93 -1.92 12.61
N ALA A 267 8.85 -2.10 11.83
CA ALA A 267 8.44 -1.23 10.74
C ALA A 267 7.14 -0.44 11.07
N GLY A 268 6.67 -0.44 12.32
CA GLY A 268 5.43 0.23 12.71
C GLY A 268 4.16 -0.58 12.49
N GLY A 269 4.26 -1.92 12.47
CA GLY A 269 3.09 -2.80 12.55
C GLY A 269 2.59 -2.92 13.98
N GLU A 270 1.47 -2.25 14.28
CA GLU A 270 0.88 -2.16 15.60
C GLU A 270 -0.52 -2.79 15.61
N LEU A 271 -0.72 -3.84 16.41
CA LEU A 271 -1.96 -4.63 16.39
C LEU A 271 -3.16 -3.88 16.99
N ASP A 272 -2.91 -2.99 17.96
CA ASP A 272 -3.96 -2.14 18.53
C ASP A 272 -4.38 -1.05 17.54
N GLU A 273 -3.45 -0.43 16.81
CA GLU A 273 -3.78 0.51 15.72
C GLU A 273 -4.61 -0.18 14.63
N ALA A 274 -4.23 -1.40 14.26
CA ALA A 274 -5.03 -2.23 13.36
C ALA A 274 -6.45 -2.47 13.89
N ARG A 275 -6.60 -2.80 15.18
CA ARG A 275 -7.90 -2.99 15.84
C ARG A 275 -8.71 -1.68 15.84
N ARG A 276 -8.10 -0.52 16.13
CA ARG A 276 -8.78 0.79 16.14
C ARG A 276 -9.34 1.13 14.76
N HIS A 277 -8.53 1.02 13.70
CA HIS A 277 -8.96 1.33 12.34
C HIS A 277 -10.03 0.35 11.81
N LEU A 278 -9.85 -0.97 11.98
CA LEU A 278 -10.82 -1.93 11.47
C LEU A 278 -12.17 -1.90 12.21
N LEU A 279 -12.19 -1.61 13.52
CA LEU A 279 -13.44 -1.36 14.24
C LEU A 279 -14.11 -0.07 13.77
N ALA A 280 -13.37 1.01 13.53
CA ALA A 280 -13.93 2.25 12.99
C ALA A 280 -14.52 2.07 11.58
N ALA A 281 -13.92 1.22 10.74
CA ALA A 281 -14.47 0.85 9.43
C ALA A 281 -15.79 0.07 9.57
N VAL A 282 -15.87 -0.89 10.49
CA VAL A 282 -17.11 -1.64 10.78
C VAL A 282 -18.19 -0.73 11.39
N GLU A 283 -17.85 0.18 12.30
CA GLU A 283 -18.80 1.12 12.92
C GLU A 283 -19.40 2.08 11.89
N ARG A 284 -18.57 2.62 10.98
CA ARG A 284 -19.01 3.56 9.94
C ARG A 284 -19.79 2.88 8.81
N ALA A 285 -19.38 1.68 8.41
CA ALA A 285 -20.00 0.92 7.33
C ALA A 285 -20.34 -0.54 7.76
N PRO A 286 -21.30 -0.74 8.68
CA PRO A 286 -21.62 -2.07 9.24
C PRO A 286 -22.32 -3.03 8.27
N LYS A 287 -22.56 -2.60 7.03
CA LYS A 287 -23.07 -3.43 5.92
C LYS A 287 -21.98 -3.79 4.90
N GLU A 288 -20.79 -3.21 5.02
CA GLU A 288 -19.65 -3.50 4.16
C GLU A 288 -18.96 -4.79 4.64
N SER A 289 -19.30 -5.91 4.00
CA SER A 289 -18.81 -7.22 4.42
C SER A 289 -17.30 -7.37 4.31
N ARG A 290 -16.63 -6.58 3.46
CA ARG A 290 -15.15 -6.52 3.40
C ARG A 290 -14.55 -6.03 4.72
N ASN A 291 -15.22 -5.12 5.45
CA ASN A 291 -14.72 -4.62 6.74
C ASN A 291 -14.75 -5.74 7.80
N HIS A 292 -15.85 -6.49 7.85
CA HIS A 292 -15.99 -7.65 8.75
C HIS A 292 -14.98 -8.77 8.41
N LEU A 293 -14.83 -9.11 7.12
CA LEU A 293 -13.85 -10.12 6.69
C LEU A 293 -12.41 -9.72 7.04
N VAL A 294 -12.02 -8.45 6.81
CA VAL A 294 -10.67 -7.97 7.12
C VAL A 294 -10.42 -7.95 8.63
N LEU A 295 -11.38 -7.51 9.45
CA LEU A 295 -11.30 -7.55 10.92
C LEU A 295 -11.11 -8.98 11.46
N ALA A 296 -11.89 -9.94 10.96
CA ALA A 296 -11.78 -11.35 11.35
C ALA A 296 -10.44 -11.97 10.92
N ARG A 297 -10.05 -11.83 9.65
CA ARG A 297 -8.84 -12.51 9.11
C ARG A 297 -7.52 -11.92 9.59
N THR A 298 -7.49 -10.67 10.05
CA THR A 298 -6.27 -9.98 10.50
C THR A 298 -6.19 -9.87 12.01
N VAL A 299 -6.95 -8.94 12.61
CA VAL A 299 -6.87 -8.60 14.03
C VAL A 299 -7.35 -9.76 14.91
N ALA A 300 -8.49 -10.38 14.59
CA ALA A 300 -9.03 -11.43 15.46
C ALA A 300 -8.11 -12.66 15.52
N VAL A 301 -7.58 -13.12 14.37
CA VAL A 301 -6.58 -14.20 14.31
C VAL A 301 -5.28 -13.80 15.03
N LYS A 302 -4.72 -12.62 14.76
CA LYS A 302 -3.44 -12.17 15.37
C LYS A 302 -3.53 -11.94 16.88
N ALA A 303 -4.68 -11.49 17.37
CA ALA A 303 -4.96 -11.32 18.80
C ALA A 303 -5.43 -12.62 19.51
N GLN A 304 -5.59 -13.73 18.77
CA GLN A 304 -6.22 -14.97 19.25
C GLN A 304 -7.64 -14.75 19.84
N ASP A 305 -8.33 -13.73 19.35
CA ASP A 305 -9.68 -13.29 19.74
C ASP A 305 -10.75 -14.12 19.00
N ARG A 306 -10.92 -15.36 19.45
CA ARG A 306 -11.83 -16.36 18.85
C ARG A 306 -13.31 -15.92 18.83
N ALA A 307 -13.71 -15.02 19.73
CA ALA A 307 -15.05 -14.47 19.77
C ALA A 307 -15.27 -13.46 18.63
N LEU A 308 -14.43 -12.43 18.55
CA LEU A 308 -14.43 -11.44 17.47
C LEU A 308 -14.30 -12.11 16.09
N PHE A 309 -13.47 -13.13 15.99
CA PHE A 309 -13.31 -13.93 14.78
C PHE A 309 -14.64 -14.53 14.31
N ARG A 310 -15.34 -15.27 15.19
CA ARG A 310 -16.60 -15.94 14.85
C ARG A 310 -17.67 -14.96 14.44
N GLU A 311 -17.82 -13.88 15.19
CA GLU A 311 -18.83 -12.84 14.94
C GLU A 311 -18.65 -12.21 13.55
N HIS A 312 -17.48 -11.61 13.29
CA HIS A 312 -17.28 -10.90 12.03
C HIS A 312 -17.11 -11.84 10.82
N ALA A 313 -16.55 -13.04 11.00
CA ALA A 313 -16.51 -14.02 9.92
C ALA A 313 -17.91 -14.58 9.57
N ALA A 314 -18.80 -14.80 10.56
CA ALA A 314 -20.18 -15.23 10.29
C ALA A 314 -21.01 -14.15 9.55
N ILE A 315 -20.83 -12.87 9.91
CA ILE A 315 -21.45 -11.73 9.21
C ILE A 315 -20.97 -11.66 7.76
N ALA A 316 -19.65 -11.77 7.51
CA ALA A 316 -19.10 -11.79 6.16
C ALA A 316 -19.55 -13.01 5.35
N ALA A 317 -19.60 -14.20 5.97
CA ALA A 317 -20.04 -15.47 5.36
C ALA A 317 -21.53 -15.49 4.97
N SER A 318 -22.32 -14.60 5.55
CA SER A 318 -23.76 -14.41 5.32
C SER A 318 -24.06 -13.17 4.46
N SER A 319 -23.04 -12.54 3.87
CA SER A 319 -23.20 -11.34 3.05
C SER A 319 -23.64 -11.65 1.61
N GLY A 320 -24.24 -10.66 0.94
CA GLY A 320 -24.69 -10.78 -0.45
C GLY A 320 -23.58 -10.69 -1.51
N ASP A 321 -22.32 -10.55 -1.09
CA ASP A 321 -21.14 -10.64 -1.96
C ASP A 321 -20.63 -12.10 -1.96
N PRO A 322 -20.74 -12.85 -3.07
CA PRO A 322 -20.35 -14.25 -3.10
C PRO A 322 -18.85 -14.49 -2.85
N ALA A 323 -17.99 -13.54 -3.23
CA ALA A 323 -16.54 -13.67 -3.10
C ALA A 323 -16.07 -13.37 -1.67
N VAL A 324 -16.69 -12.41 -0.99
CA VAL A 324 -16.48 -12.17 0.45
C VAL A 324 -17.09 -13.31 1.27
N ALA A 325 -18.28 -13.78 0.92
CA ALA A 325 -18.93 -14.90 1.59
C ALA A 325 -18.10 -16.20 1.48
N ALA A 326 -17.61 -16.55 0.29
CA ALA A 326 -16.75 -17.72 0.09
C ALA A 326 -15.43 -17.62 0.88
N GLN A 327 -14.76 -16.46 0.87
CA GLN A 327 -13.55 -16.25 1.69
C GLN A 327 -13.82 -16.38 3.18
N ALA A 328 -14.94 -15.83 3.68
CA ALA A 328 -15.32 -15.92 5.08
C ALA A 328 -15.71 -17.35 5.50
N GLN A 329 -16.38 -18.11 4.64
CA GLN A 329 -16.67 -19.53 4.85
C GLN A 329 -15.38 -20.36 4.89
N ALA A 330 -14.45 -20.16 3.94
CA ALA A 330 -13.15 -20.83 3.94
C ALA A 330 -12.29 -20.47 5.17
N LEU A 331 -12.43 -19.24 5.69
CA LEU A 331 -11.81 -18.81 6.94
C LEU A 331 -12.42 -19.52 8.15
N LEU A 332 -13.75 -19.62 8.24
CA LEU A 332 -14.47 -20.32 9.31
C LEU A 332 -14.12 -21.82 9.38
N GLN A 333 -13.99 -22.51 8.24
CA GLN A 333 -13.59 -23.93 8.21
C GLN A 333 -12.20 -24.16 8.84
N ARG A 334 -11.34 -23.12 8.85
CA ARG A 334 -9.99 -23.16 9.43
C ARG A 334 -9.91 -22.70 10.88
N GLU A 335 -11.04 -22.43 11.55
CA GLU A 335 -11.04 -21.92 12.94
C GLU A 335 -10.23 -22.81 13.90
N ARG A 336 -10.35 -24.15 13.77
CA ARG A 336 -9.60 -25.09 14.62
C ARG A 336 -8.09 -24.98 14.43
N ASP A 337 -7.62 -24.66 13.24
CA ASP A 337 -6.20 -24.53 12.92
C ASP A 337 -5.66 -23.15 13.32
N LEU A 338 -6.51 -22.12 13.31
CA LEU A 338 -6.18 -20.73 13.62
C LEU A 338 -6.18 -20.41 15.13
N PHE A 339 -6.95 -21.16 15.93
CA PHE A 339 -7.11 -20.95 17.38
C PHE A 339 -6.93 -22.23 18.23
N GLY A 340 -6.54 -23.36 17.62
CA GLY A 340 -6.37 -24.63 18.31
C GLY A 340 -7.65 -25.27 18.86
N PRO A 341 -7.52 -26.35 19.67
CA PRO A 341 -8.65 -26.94 20.39
C PRO A 341 -9.20 -25.95 21.43
N ALA A 342 -10.51 -25.99 21.67
CA ALA A 342 -11.19 -25.02 22.55
C ALA A 342 -10.65 -25.02 23.99
N GLU A 343 -10.12 -26.15 24.47
CA GLU A 343 -9.55 -26.32 25.81
C GLU A 343 -8.17 -25.66 25.99
N ALA A 344 -7.50 -25.25 24.91
CA ALA A 344 -6.23 -24.54 24.99
C ALA A 344 -6.39 -23.06 25.41
N ALA A 345 -7.62 -22.53 25.42
CA ALA A 345 -7.94 -21.17 25.84
C ALA A 345 -7.96 -21.02 27.38
N GLN A 346 -6.86 -21.35 28.04
CA GLN A 346 -6.68 -20.96 29.45
C GLN A 346 -6.58 -19.42 29.55
N PRO A 347 -7.24 -18.80 30.55
CA PRO A 347 -7.20 -17.34 30.70
C PRO A 347 -5.78 -16.87 31.02
N ILE A 348 -5.36 -15.79 30.37
CA ILE A 348 -4.07 -15.13 30.65
C ILE A 348 -4.05 -14.73 32.14
N PRO A 349 -3.03 -15.13 32.93
CA PRO A 349 -2.94 -14.78 34.35
C PRO A 349 -2.96 -13.26 34.55
N GLY A 350 -4.02 -12.75 35.18
CA GLY A 350 -4.22 -11.32 35.45
C GLY A 350 -5.45 -10.68 34.78
N GLY A 351 -6.18 -11.40 33.92
CA GLY A 351 -7.47 -10.92 33.40
C GLY A 351 -8.52 -10.74 34.51
N PRO A 352 -9.35 -9.67 34.48
CA PRO A 352 -10.40 -9.47 35.48
C PRO A 352 -11.50 -10.54 35.33
N GLN A 353 -11.83 -11.22 36.44
CA GLN A 353 -12.90 -12.20 36.47
C GLN A 353 -14.28 -11.53 36.33
N LYS A 354 -15.20 -12.23 35.65
CA LYS A 354 -16.64 -11.97 35.58
C LYS A 354 -17.38 -13.21 36.03
#